data_AF-A0A6C8GG42-F1
#
_entry.id   AF-A0A6C8GG42-F1
#
_cell.length_a   1.000
_cell.length_b   1.000
_cell.length_c   1.000
_cell.angle_alpha   90.00
_cell.angle_beta   90.00
_cell.angle_gamma   90.00
#
_symmetry.space_group_name_H-M   'P 1'
#
loop_
_entity.id
_entity.type
_entity.pdbx_description
1 polymer ?
#
loop_
_entity_poly.entity_id
_entity_poly.type
_entity_poly.pdbx_seq_one_letter_code
_entity_poly.pdbx_strand_id
1 'polypeptide(L)'
;RNWAHVNSVSYDPRDDSIIISSRHQSAIIKIGRDKKVKWILSDPSGWKGELAKKVLKPVDSNGKPLTCEAHHCDGGFDWTWTQHTGWLVPSKSTGGKTVVTAFDNGDARGMEQPAMPSMKYSRGVEYQIDEKNMTVSQMWEYGKERGFDWYSAITSVTEYRPETKTMFMYSATAGMSGTNPIVSVLDEVKDGTQDVMLELKVHSNRAGMLGYRALIIDPEQMFKK
;
A
#
# COMPACT_ATOMS: atom_id res chain seq x y z
N ARG A 1 -19.86 -7.75 -12.82
CA ARG A 1 -19.63 -7.28 -11.42
C ARG A 1 -18.15 -6.94 -11.28
N ASN A 2 -17.81 -5.87 -10.56
CA ASN A 2 -16.43 -5.52 -10.28
C ASN A 2 -16.04 -6.10 -8.90
N TRP A 3 -15.70 -7.38 -8.83
CA TRP A 3 -15.54 -8.09 -7.54
C TRP A 3 -14.11 -8.05 -6.99
N ALA A 4 -13.10 -7.90 -7.84
CA ALA A 4 -11.69 -7.81 -7.44
C ALA A 4 -11.15 -6.38 -7.60
N HIS A 5 -11.34 -5.77 -8.78
CA HIS A 5 -10.74 -4.49 -9.12
C HIS A 5 -9.22 -4.52 -8.89
N VAL A 6 -8.52 -5.36 -9.66
CA VAL A 6 -7.05 -5.40 -9.63
C VAL A 6 -6.51 -4.10 -10.21
N ASN A 7 -5.62 -3.43 -9.48
CA ASN A 7 -5.12 -2.09 -9.84
C ASN A 7 -3.58 -1.99 -9.87
N SER A 8 -2.86 -3.04 -9.47
CA SER A 8 -1.41 -3.12 -9.67
C SER A 8 -0.94 -4.56 -9.86
N VAL A 9 0.19 -4.70 -10.53
CA VAL A 9 0.95 -5.95 -10.70
C VAL A 9 2.42 -5.62 -10.48
N SER A 10 3.14 -6.50 -9.79
CA SER A 10 4.59 -6.47 -9.61
C SER A 10 5.14 -7.87 -9.84
N TYR A 11 6.19 -8.00 -10.64
CA TYR A 11 6.82 -9.30 -10.90
C TYR A 11 7.93 -9.56 -9.87
N ASP A 12 7.94 -10.77 -9.31
CA ASP A 12 9.01 -11.24 -8.43
C ASP A 12 9.91 -12.21 -9.21
N PRO A 13 11.11 -11.77 -9.64
CA PRO A 13 12.01 -12.61 -10.43
C PRO A 13 12.65 -13.73 -9.60
N ARG A 14 12.55 -13.68 -8.26
CA ARG A 14 13.22 -14.64 -7.36
C ARG A 14 12.56 -16.02 -7.40
N ASP A 15 11.28 -16.09 -7.78
CA ASP A 15 10.49 -17.33 -7.82
C ASP A 15 9.46 -17.39 -8.97
N ASP A 16 9.63 -16.54 -10.01
CA ASP A 16 8.74 -16.45 -11.18
C ASP A 16 7.26 -16.31 -10.80
N SER A 17 6.97 -15.31 -9.97
CA SER A 17 5.62 -15.06 -9.48
C SER A 17 5.21 -13.60 -9.68
N ILE A 18 3.93 -13.32 -9.45
CA ILE A 18 3.39 -11.96 -9.48
C ILE A 18 2.76 -11.63 -8.13
N ILE A 19 2.88 -10.36 -7.74
CA ILE A 19 2.17 -9.75 -6.63
C ILE A 19 1.14 -8.79 -7.23
N ILE A 20 -0.13 -8.95 -6.84
CA ILE A 20 -1.23 -8.11 -7.30
C ILE A 20 -1.86 -7.35 -6.14
N SER A 21 -2.38 -6.16 -6.41
CA SER A 21 -3.25 -5.43 -5.49
C SER A 21 -4.69 -5.48 -5.99
N SER A 22 -5.58 -5.95 -5.13
CA SER A 22 -7.02 -6.07 -5.40
C SER A 22 -7.80 -5.12 -4.49
N ARG A 23 -8.39 -4.05 -5.07
CA ARG A 23 -9.07 -3.00 -4.31
C ARG A 23 -10.27 -3.56 -3.52
N HIS A 24 -11.09 -4.41 -4.15
CA HIS A 24 -12.36 -4.87 -3.56
C HIS A 24 -12.21 -6.13 -2.71
N GLN A 25 -11.01 -6.71 -2.67
CA GLN A 25 -10.67 -7.73 -1.68
C GLN A 25 -9.83 -7.15 -0.53
N SER A 26 -9.48 -5.85 -0.57
CA SER A 26 -8.52 -5.20 0.35
C SER A 26 -7.31 -6.11 0.61
N ALA A 27 -6.69 -6.56 -0.48
CA ALA A 27 -5.69 -7.60 -0.43
C ALA A 27 -4.54 -7.38 -1.40
N ILE A 28 -3.32 -7.60 -0.91
CA ILE A 28 -2.12 -7.79 -1.71
C ILE A 28 -1.84 -9.30 -1.76
N ILE A 29 -1.75 -9.87 -2.96
CA ILE A 29 -1.76 -11.33 -3.15
C ILE A 29 -0.59 -11.74 -4.03
N LYS A 30 0.22 -12.71 -3.57
CA LYS A 30 1.25 -13.35 -4.40
C LYS A 30 0.73 -14.63 -5.04
N ILE A 31 0.93 -14.74 -6.36
CA ILE A 31 0.48 -15.86 -7.19
C ILE A 31 1.67 -16.38 -7.98
N GLY A 32 1.98 -17.67 -7.85
CA GLY A 32 3.06 -18.29 -8.60
C GLY A 32 2.71 -18.52 -10.07
N ARG A 33 3.74 -18.78 -10.90
CA ARG A 33 3.57 -19.26 -12.29
C ARG A 33 2.60 -20.44 -12.40
N ASP A 34 2.64 -21.32 -11.40
CA ASP A 34 1.78 -22.49 -11.18
C ASP A 34 0.30 -22.17 -10.89
N LYS A 35 -0.07 -20.88 -10.92
CA LYS A 35 -1.42 -20.36 -10.64
C LYS A 35 -1.89 -20.58 -9.20
N LYS A 36 -0.99 -20.94 -8.29
CA LYS A 36 -1.33 -21.12 -6.86
C LYS A 36 -1.06 -19.84 -6.09
N VAL A 37 -2.01 -19.48 -5.23
CA VAL A 37 -1.81 -18.42 -4.23
C VAL A 37 -0.74 -18.86 -3.24
N LYS A 38 0.30 -18.04 -3.10
CA LYS A 38 1.44 -18.27 -2.21
C LYS A 38 1.16 -17.67 -0.83
N TRP A 39 0.71 -16.42 -0.80
CA TRP A 39 0.27 -15.72 0.40
C TRP A 39 -0.72 -14.59 0.06
N ILE A 40 -1.47 -14.14 1.07
CA ILE A 40 -2.45 -13.05 1.04
C ILE A 40 -2.15 -12.14 2.22
N LEU A 41 -1.88 -10.87 1.94
CA LEU A 41 -1.83 -9.78 2.92
C LEU A 41 -3.19 -9.08 2.91
N SER A 42 -4.05 -9.41 3.88
CA SER A 42 -5.42 -8.91 4.00
C SER A 42 -5.96 -9.26 5.39
N ASP A 43 -6.98 -8.54 5.86
CA ASP A 43 -7.79 -8.98 6.99
C ASP A 43 -8.33 -10.41 6.74
N PRO A 44 -8.34 -11.31 7.74
CA PRO A 44 -8.75 -12.70 7.54
C PRO A 44 -10.25 -12.89 7.27
N SER A 45 -11.09 -11.87 7.48
CA SER A 45 -12.54 -12.01 7.40
C SER A 45 -13.01 -12.27 5.97
N GLY A 46 -13.93 -13.24 5.82
CA GLY A 46 -14.49 -13.62 4.51
C GLY A 46 -13.67 -14.66 3.72
N TRP A 47 -12.38 -14.82 4.01
CA TRP A 47 -11.56 -15.88 3.40
C TRP A 47 -11.97 -17.27 3.90
N LYS A 48 -12.05 -18.25 2.99
CA LYS A 48 -12.48 -19.63 3.31
C LYS A 48 -11.56 -20.67 2.67
N GLY A 49 -11.57 -21.88 3.23
CA GLY A 49 -10.88 -23.05 2.66
C GLY A 49 -9.38 -22.84 2.49
N GLU A 50 -8.85 -23.20 1.32
CA GLU A 50 -7.42 -23.09 1.04
C GLU A 50 -6.90 -21.65 1.02
N LEU A 51 -7.74 -20.66 0.66
CA LEU A 51 -7.32 -19.26 0.65
C LEU A 51 -7.14 -18.70 2.07
N ALA A 52 -7.98 -19.11 3.02
CA ALA A 52 -7.84 -18.73 4.43
C ALA A 52 -6.47 -19.16 5.00
N LYS A 53 -5.97 -20.32 4.57
CA LYS A 53 -4.63 -20.82 4.95
C LYS A 53 -3.48 -20.01 4.35
N LYS A 54 -3.76 -19.14 3.38
CA LYS A 54 -2.77 -18.26 2.74
C LYS A 54 -2.75 -16.86 3.32
N VAL A 55 -3.68 -16.50 4.20
CA VAL A 55 -3.67 -15.21 4.89
C VAL A 55 -2.50 -15.17 5.86
N LEU A 56 -1.67 -14.13 5.73
CA LEU A 56 -0.48 -13.92 6.56
C LEU A 56 -0.86 -13.56 7.99
N LYS A 57 -0.03 -13.99 8.96
CA LYS A 57 -0.23 -13.69 10.37
C LYS A 57 0.61 -12.50 10.80
N PRO A 58 0.01 -11.45 11.38
CA PRO A 58 0.76 -10.27 11.79
C PRO A 58 1.64 -10.58 13.01
N VAL A 59 2.87 -10.05 13.00
CA VAL A 59 3.86 -10.19 14.08
C VAL A 59 4.51 -8.84 14.38
N ASP A 60 4.94 -8.66 15.63
CA ASP A 60 5.72 -7.49 16.03
C ASP A 60 7.16 -7.52 15.48
N SER A 61 7.96 -6.50 15.81
CA SER A 61 9.36 -6.38 15.39
C SER A 61 10.27 -7.50 15.90
N ASN A 62 9.84 -8.24 16.93
CA ASN A 62 10.55 -9.40 17.49
C ASN A 62 10.00 -10.72 16.96
N GLY A 63 9.02 -10.70 16.05
CA GLY A 63 8.38 -11.88 15.50
C GLY A 63 7.32 -12.53 16.41
N LYS A 64 6.90 -11.85 17.47
CA LYS A 64 5.80 -12.33 18.33
C LYS A 64 4.46 -12.11 17.63
N PRO A 65 3.56 -13.11 17.60
CA PRO A 65 2.21 -12.93 17.06
C PRO A 65 1.47 -11.76 17.71
N LEU A 66 0.83 -10.95 16.88
CA LEU A 66 -0.09 -9.90 17.31
C LEU A 66 -1.50 -10.48 17.49
N THR A 67 -2.21 -9.97 18.49
CA THR A 67 -3.65 -10.23 18.63
C THR A 67 -4.38 -9.28 17.67
N CYS A 68 -5.31 -9.83 16.89
CA CYS A 68 -6.19 -9.04 16.05
C CYS A 68 -7.65 -9.41 16.28
N GLU A 69 -8.46 -8.42 16.64
CA GLU A 69 -9.89 -8.55 16.92
C GLU A 69 -10.65 -7.44 16.21
N ALA A 70 -11.84 -7.75 15.69
CA ALA A 70 -12.71 -6.80 15.00
C ALA A 70 -11.97 -5.96 13.93
N HIS A 71 -11.14 -6.61 13.10
CA HIS A 71 -10.36 -6.00 12.02
C HIS A 71 -9.19 -5.09 12.44
N HIS A 72 -8.88 -5.03 13.73
CA HIS A 72 -7.77 -4.25 14.27
C HIS A 72 -6.73 -5.17 14.93
N CYS A 73 -5.46 -4.77 14.90
CA CYS A 73 -4.37 -5.49 15.54
C CYS A 73 -3.68 -4.61 16.58
N ASP A 74 -3.18 -5.23 17.64
CA ASP A 74 -2.35 -4.54 18.63
C ASP A 74 -1.01 -4.08 18.02
N GLY A 75 -0.35 -3.12 18.67
CA GLY A 75 1.05 -2.78 18.36
C GLY A 75 1.25 -1.95 17.08
N GLY A 76 0.22 -1.26 16.60
CA GLY A 76 0.32 -0.30 15.50
C GLY A 76 0.27 -0.91 14.10
N PHE A 77 0.22 -2.24 13.98
CA PHE A 77 -0.07 -2.92 12.72
C PHE A 77 -1.51 -2.63 12.28
N ASP A 78 -1.70 -2.31 11.01
CA ASP A 78 -3.02 -2.32 10.38
C ASP A 78 -2.90 -2.91 8.98
N TRP A 79 -3.98 -3.51 8.48
CA TRP A 79 -4.10 -3.98 7.11
C TRP A 79 -4.22 -2.79 6.14
N THR A 80 -4.15 -3.10 4.85
CA THR A 80 -4.43 -2.12 3.81
C THR A 80 -5.89 -2.22 3.36
N TRP A 81 -6.52 -1.09 3.07
CA TRP A 81 -7.94 -1.02 2.74
C TRP A 81 -8.12 -0.30 1.41
N THR A 82 -8.72 -0.97 0.42
CA THR A 82 -8.91 -0.44 -0.95
C THR A 82 -7.64 0.08 -1.63
N GLN A 83 -6.51 -0.52 -1.28
CA GLN A 83 -5.16 -0.03 -1.57
C GLN A 83 -4.77 -0.07 -3.05
N HIS A 84 -3.72 0.68 -3.36
CA HIS A 84 -3.05 0.70 -4.67
C HIS A 84 -1.57 0.37 -4.52
N THR A 85 -0.97 -0.01 -5.67
CA THR A 85 0.49 -0.18 -5.84
C THR A 85 1.14 -1.06 -4.79
N GLY A 86 0.53 -2.22 -4.50
CA GLY A 86 1.18 -3.29 -3.74
C GLY A 86 2.35 -3.85 -4.54
N TRP A 87 3.52 -3.24 -4.37
CA TRP A 87 4.70 -3.47 -5.20
C TRP A 87 5.85 -4.07 -4.39
N LEU A 88 6.55 -5.01 -5.00
CA LEU A 88 7.79 -5.56 -4.47
C LEU A 88 8.83 -4.45 -4.33
N VAL A 89 9.63 -4.49 -3.27
CA VAL A 89 10.85 -3.67 -3.11
C VAL A 89 12.06 -4.59 -3.26
N PRO A 90 12.62 -4.78 -4.48
CA PRO A 90 13.65 -5.80 -4.71
C PRO A 90 14.90 -5.59 -3.85
N SER A 91 15.33 -4.34 -3.68
CA SER A 91 16.52 -3.97 -2.92
C SER A 91 16.44 -4.30 -1.42
N LYS A 92 15.23 -4.40 -0.86
CA LYS A 92 15.00 -4.79 0.55
C LYS A 92 14.56 -6.26 0.72
N SER A 93 14.35 -6.98 -0.39
CA SER A 93 13.75 -8.31 -0.37
C SER A 93 14.81 -9.42 -0.50
N THR A 94 15.35 -9.88 0.63
CA THR A 94 16.46 -10.84 0.70
C THR A 94 16.17 -12.00 1.66
N GLY A 95 16.93 -13.10 1.56
CA GLY A 95 16.91 -14.18 2.56
C GLY A 95 15.57 -14.89 2.78
N GLY A 96 14.75 -15.00 1.73
CA GLY A 96 13.39 -15.57 1.84
C GLY A 96 12.34 -14.62 2.44
N LYS A 97 12.71 -13.37 2.68
CA LYS A 97 11.78 -12.29 3.03
C LYS A 97 11.39 -11.51 1.78
N THR A 98 10.15 -11.06 1.75
CA THR A 98 9.60 -10.22 0.70
C THR A 98 9.15 -8.91 1.30
N VAL A 99 9.67 -7.79 0.82
CA VAL A 99 9.25 -6.46 1.24
C VAL A 99 8.32 -5.89 0.17
N VAL A 100 7.17 -5.38 0.59
CA VAL A 100 6.23 -4.70 -0.29
C VAL A 100 5.88 -3.32 0.26
N THR A 101 5.71 -2.37 -0.64
CA THR A 101 5.10 -1.07 -0.33
C THR A 101 3.71 -1.00 -0.91
N ALA A 102 2.84 -0.19 -0.31
CA ALA A 102 1.51 0.09 -0.84
C ALA A 102 1.05 1.50 -0.46
N PHE A 103 0.22 2.09 -1.32
CA PHE A 103 -0.60 3.22 -0.94
C PHE A 103 -1.92 2.69 -0.38
N ASP A 104 -2.05 2.68 0.94
CA ASP A 104 -3.26 2.31 1.66
C ASP A 104 -4.26 3.47 1.61
N ASN A 105 -5.17 3.44 0.63
CA ASN A 105 -6.18 4.49 0.45
C ASN A 105 -7.03 4.67 1.70
N GLY A 106 -7.43 3.58 2.38
CA GLY A 106 -8.12 3.64 3.67
C GLY A 106 -9.64 3.79 3.60
N ASP A 107 -10.27 3.68 2.43
CA ASP A 107 -11.73 3.63 2.35
C ASP A 107 -12.26 2.31 2.95
N ALA A 108 -13.36 2.41 3.71
CA ALA A 108 -13.95 1.29 4.46
C ALA A 108 -12.95 0.57 5.39
N ARG A 109 -11.98 1.30 5.96
CA ARG A 109 -11.03 0.78 6.95
C ARG A 109 -11.79 0.12 8.11
N GLY A 110 -11.38 -1.09 8.49
CA GLY A 110 -12.09 -1.90 9.49
C GLY A 110 -13.37 -2.57 8.98
N MET A 111 -13.55 -2.69 7.66
CA MET A 111 -14.79 -3.16 7.02
C MET A 111 -16.03 -2.31 7.33
N GLU A 112 -15.85 -1.06 7.76
CA GLU A 112 -16.93 -0.15 8.10
C GLU A 112 -16.70 1.27 7.57
N GLN A 113 -17.77 2.07 7.49
CA GLN A 113 -17.63 3.51 7.25
C GLN A 113 -17.54 4.21 8.60
N PRO A 114 -16.61 5.16 8.78
CA PRO A 114 -16.54 5.93 10.03
C PRO A 114 -17.75 6.86 10.16
N ALA A 115 -18.00 7.34 11.38
CA ALA A 115 -19.11 8.24 11.68
C ALA A 115 -19.10 9.51 10.81
N MET A 116 -17.92 10.05 10.50
CA MET A 116 -17.74 11.24 9.65
C MET A 116 -16.72 10.96 8.55
N PRO A 117 -16.94 11.45 7.30
CA PRO A 117 -15.98 11.29 6.20
C PRO A 117 -14.57 11.84 6.53
N SER A 118 -14.48 12.90 7.32
CA SER A 118 -13.23 13.53 7.74
C SER A 118 -12.38 12.69 8.70
N MET A 119 -12.91 11.58 9.22
CA MET A 119 -12.15 10.62 10.04
C MET A 119 -11.32 9.65 9.18
N LYS A 120 -11.48 9.68 7.86
CA LYS A 120 -10.71 8.86 6.93
C LYS A 120 -9.30 9.41 6.76
N TYR A 121 -8.35 8.50 6.59
CA TYR A 121 -6.95 8.80 6.33
C TYR A 121 -6.34 7.74 5.41
N SER A 122 -5.34 8.15 4.64
CA SER A 122 -4.53 7.25 3.81
C SER A 122 -3.16 7.05 4.44
N ARG A 123 -2.46 6.00 4.02
CA ARG A 123 -1.08 5.75 4.42
C ARG A 123 -0.21 5.36 3.23
N GLY A 124 1.03 5.82 3.20
CA GLY A 124 2.10 5.02 2.59
C GLY A 124 2.56 4.00 3.63
N VAL A 125 2.69 2.73 3.25
CA VAL A 125 3.03 1.66 4.20
C VAL A 125 4.02 0.67 3.58
N GLU A 126 4.94 0.17 4.40
CA GLU A 126 5.90 -0.88 4.05
C GLU A 126 5.69 -2.10 4.95
N TYR A 127 5.60 -3.28 4.35
CA TYR A 127 5.52 -4.56 5.05
C TYR A 127 6.68 -5.47 4.69
N GLN A 128 7.16 -6.23 5.66
CA GLN A 128 8.05 -7.36 5.44
C GLN A 128 7.30 -8.67 5.69
N ILE A 129 7.38 -9.57 4.72
CA ILE A 129 6.70 -10.86 4.70
C ILE A 129 7.75 -11.96 4.85
N ASP A 130 7.54 -12.87 5.81
CA ASP A 130 8.24 -14.14 5.88
C ASP A 130 7.43 -15.20 5.15
N GLU A 131 7.82 -15.51 3.91
CA GLU A 131 7.07 -16.43 3.07
C GLU A 131 7.11 -17.88 3.60
N LYS A 132 8.16 -18.24 4.36
CA LYS A 132 8.31 -19.57 4.94
C LYS A 132 7.43 -19.73 6.17
N ASN A 133 7.43 -18.74 7.06
CA ASN A 133 6.67 -18.79 8.32
C ASN A 133 5.24 -18.27 8.18
N MET A 134 4.87 -17.74 7.01
CA MET A 134 3.55 -17.16 6.73
C MET A 134 3.19 -16.01 7.70
N THR A 135 4.18 -15.17 7.99
CA THR A 135 4.02 -14.00 8.86
C THR A 135 4.29 -12.69 8.13
N VAL A 136 3.74 -11.60 8.65
CA VAL A 136 3.96 -10.25 8.14
C VAL A 136 4.22 -9.28 9.28
N SER A 137 5.16 -8.36 9.09
CA SER A 137 5.42 -7.25 9.99
C SER A 137 5.27 -5.93 9.24
N GLN A 138 4.64 -4.93 9.86
CA GLN A 138 4.59 -3.57 9.34
C GLN A 138 5.87 -2.86 9.75
N MET A 139 6.69 -2.47 8.79
CA MET A 139 8.02 -1.91 9.04
C MET A 139 7.97 -0.39 9.21
N TRP A 140 7.06 0.26 8.49
CA TRP A 140 6.97 1.71 8.41
C TRP A 140 5.60 2.15 7.89
N GLU A 141 5.15 3.33 8.33
CA GLU A 141 4.00 4.02 7.75
C GLU A 141 4.19 5.55 7.77
N TYR A 142 3.45 6.24 6.91
CA TYR A 142 3.35 7.70 6.87
C TYR A 142 1.95 8.12 6.39
N GLY A 143 1.48 9.29 6.84
CA GLY A 143 0.27 9.93 6.31
C GLY A 143 -0.96 9.87 7.22
N LYS A 144 -1.01 8.93 8.17
CA LYS A 144 -2.11 8.80 9.14
C LYS A 144 -2.40 10.11 9.89
N GLU A 145 -1.36 10.72 10.45
CA GLU A 145 -1.46 11.98 11.21
C GLU A 145 -1.75 13.22 10.33
N ARG A 146 -1.71 13.08 9.01
CA ARG A 146 -2.10 14.16 8.08
C ARG A 146 -3.61 14.22 7.82
N GLY A 147 -4.35 13.22 8.30
CA GLY A 147 -5.80 13.18 8.29
C GLY A 147 -6.42 13.33 6.90
N PHE A 148 -7.60 13.95 6.86
CA PHE A 148 -8.40 14.06 5.64
C PHE A 148 -7.73 14.89 4.53
N ASP A 149 -6.92 15.88 4.89
CA ASP A 149 -6.24 16.75 3.90
C ASP A 149 -5.26 15.98 3.01
N TRP A 150 -4.73 14.86 3.50
CA TRP A 150 -3.86 13.96 2.73
C TRP A 150 -4.56 12.66 2.31
N TYR A 151 -5.82 12.46 2.71
CA TYR A 151 -6.61 11.27 2.37
C TYR A 151 -6.94 11.25 0.88
N SER A 152 -6.57 10.15 0.21
CA SER A 152 -6.96 9.83 -1.16
C SER A 152 -7.79 8.55 -1.21
N ALA A 153 -9.09 8.70 -1.48
CA ALA A 153 -10.03 7.58 -1.54
C ALA A 153 -9.74 6.56 -2.68
N ILE A 154 -9.06 7.00 -3.74
CA ILE A 154 -8.81 6.22 -4.95
C ILE A 154 -7.46 6.56 -5.57
N THR A 155 -6.98 5.72 -6.49
CA THR A 155 -5.74 5.92 -7.24
C THR A 155 -4.52 6.01 -6.31
N SER A 156 -3.55 6.89 -6.59
CA SER A 156 -2.32 7.09 -5.81
C SER A 156 -1.24 6.01 -5.99
N VAL A 157 -0.05 6.29 -5.46
CA VAL A 157 1.11 5.40 -5.50
C VAL A 157 2.03 5.64 -4.30
N THR A 158 2.65 4.55 -3.83
CA THR A 158 3.79 4.54 -2.90
C THR A 158 4.87 3.63 -3.48
N GLU A 159 6.11 4.12 -3.57
CA GLU A 159 7.25 3.38 -4.12
C GLU A 159 8.53 3.72 -3.34
N TYR A 160 9.27 2.69 -2.95
CA TYR A 160 10.59 2.87 -2.37
C TYR A 160 11.63 3.24 -3.44
N ARG A 161 12.44 4.27 -3.16
CA ARG A 161 13.52 4.73 -4.02
C ARG A 161 14.89 4.33 -3.44
N PRO A 162 15.56 3.30 -3.97
CA PRO A 162 16.84 2.86 -3.43
C PRO A 162 17.98 3.86 -3.66
N GLU A 163 17.88 4.69 -4.71
CA GLU A 163 18.93 5.65 -5.07
C GLU A 163 19.05 6.78 -4.04
N THR A 164 17.91 7.29 -3.59
CA THR A 164 17.80 8.39 -2.62
C THR A 164 17.51 7.92 -1.19
N LYS A 165 17.18 6.63 -1.01
CA LYS A 165 16.70 6.06 0.27
C LYS A 165 15.51 6.85 0.82
N THR A 166 14.53 7.05 -0.04
CA THR A 166 13.27 7.73 0.28
C THR A 166 12.07 6.85 -0.07
N MET A 167 10.95 7.12 0.57
CA MET A 167 9.64 6.66 0.15
C MET A 167 9.00 7.76 -0.69
N PHE A 168 8.82 7.49 -1.99
CA PHE A 168 8.06 8.34 -2.87
C PHE A 168 6.57 8.02 -2.72
N MET A 169 5.75 9.06 -2.58
CA MET A 169 4.31 8.95 -2.46
C MET A 169 3.62 10.01 -3.29
N TYR A 170 2.47 9.66 -3.87
CA TYR A 170 1.59 10.59 -4.55
C TYR A 170 0.15 10.35 -4.11
N SER A 171 -0.34 11.21 -3.21
CA SER A 171 -1.75 11.28 -2.80
C SER A 171 -2.55 12.02 -3.88
N ALA A 172 -3.12 11.26 -4.81
CA ALA A 172 -3.68 11.77 -6.06
C ALA A 172 -5.00 12.53 -5.91
N THR A 173 -5.80 12.21 -4.89
CA THR A 173 -7.10 12.82 -4.61
C THR A 173 -7.17 13.36 -3.18
N ALA A 174 -6.08 13.96 -2.72
CA ALA A 174 -5.91 14.44 -1.35
C ALA A 174 -7.03 15.43 -0.97
N GLY A 175 -7.70 15.19 0.16
CA GLY A 175 -8.76 16.06 0.67
C GLY A 175 -9.99 16.19 -0.24
N MET A 176 -10.14 15.30 -1.24
CA MET A 176 -11.22 15.39 -2.22
C MET A 176 -12.58 15.40 -1.52
N SER A 177 -13.26 16.54 -1.61
CA SER A 177 -14.61 16.76 -1.10
C SER A 177 -15.37 17.73 -2.00
N GLY A 178 -16.63 17.44 -2.28
CA GLY A 178 -17.48 18.28 -3.13
C GLY A 178 -16.99 18.39 -4.57
N THR A 179 -17.08 19.60 -5.14
CA THR A 179 -16.80 19.91 -6.56
C THR A 179 -15.59 20.83 -6.74
N ASN A 180 -14.77 21.02 -5.72
CA ASN A 180 -13.58 21.87 -5.85
C ASN A 180 -12.52 21.22 -6.74
N PRO A 181 -11.67 22.01 -7.43
CA PRO A 181 -10.46 21.50 -8.03
C PRO A 181 -9.62 20.75 -6.99
N ILE A 182 -9.21 19.55 -7.34
CA ILE A 182 -8.44 18.65 -6.48
C ILE A 182 -6.98 19.10 -6.48
N VAL A 183 -6.36 18.98 -5.30
CA VAL A 183 -4.92 19.08 -5.12
C VAL A 183 -4.38 17.67 -4.95
N SER A 184 -3.43 17.29 -5.77
CA SER A 184 -2.64 16.09 -5.54
C SER A 184 -1.36 16.45 -4.83
N VAL A 185 -0.94 15.65 -3.86
CA VAL A 185 0.26 15.89 -3.05
C VAL A 185 1.29 14.82 -3.38
N LEU A 186 2.47 15.25 -3.78
CA LEU A 186 3.65 14.42 -4.01
C LEU A 186 4.61 14.62 -2.84
N ASP A 187 5.03 13.53 -2.22
CA ASP A 187 5.96 13.54 -1.11
C ASP A 187 7.16 12.62 -1.40
N GLU A 188 8.37 13.07 -1.04
CA GLU A 188 9.49 12.17 -0.76
C GLU A 188 9.84 12.25 0.72
N VAL A 189 9.72 11.13 1.42
CA VAL A 189 10.02 11.02 2.86
C VAL A 189 11.25 10.14 3.04
N LYS A 190 12.18 10.52 3.92
CA LYS A 190 13.37 9.71 4.18
C LYS A 190 13.00 8.32 4.75
N ASP A 191 13.65 7.28 4.23
CA ASP A 191 13.37 5.89 4.58
C ASP A 191 13.47 5.65 6.09
N GLY A 192 12.45 4.99 6.66
CA GLY A 192 12.37 4.67 8.09
C GLY A 192 12.12 5.86 9.01
N THR A 193 11.94 7.09 8.50
CA THR A 193 11.65 8.28 9.32
C THR A 193 10.36 8.95 8.89
N GLN A 194 10.03 10.09 9.50
CA GLN A 194 8.90 10.95 9.11
C GLN A 194 9.40 12.26 8.46
N ASP A 195 10.69 12.34 8.12
CA ASP A 195 11.33 13.55 7.62
C ASP A 195 10.98 13.75 6.15
N VAL A 196 10.15 14.76 5.87
CA VAL A 196 9.76 15.15 4.51
C VAL A 196 10.94 15.86 3.85
N MET A 197 11.46 15.27 2.76
CA MET A 197 12.57 15.81 1.98
C MET A 197 12.08 16.72 0.85
N LEU A 198 10.90 16.40 0.30
CA LEU A 198 10.24 17.16 -0.76
C LEU A 198 8.72 17.01 -0.60
N GLU A 199 7.99 18.12 -0.74
CA GLU A 199 6.55 18.13 -0.95
C GLU A 199 6.23 19.03 -2.15
N LEU A 200 5.47 18.51 -3.13
CA LEU A 200 4.96 19.28 -4.26
C LEU A 200 3.44 19.12 -4.34
N LYS A 201 2.75 20.19 -4.72
CA LYS A 201 1.30 20.21 -4.90
C LYS A 201 0.96 20.44 -6.36
N VAL A 202 0.15 19.55 -6.93
CA VAL A 202 -0.37 19.67 -8.29
C VAL A 202 -1.83 20.06 -8.21
N HIS A 203 -2.15 21.26 -8.67
CA HIS A 203 -3.52 21.77 -8.71
C HIS A 203 -4.17 21.38 -10.03
N SER A 204 -5.27 20.64 -9.97
CA SER A 204 -6.09 20.40 -11.15
C SER A 204 -6.65 21.72 -11.69
N ASN A 205 -6.72 21.85 -13.02
CA ASN A 205 -7.23 23.07 -13.67
C ASN A 205 -8.76 23.13 -13.74
N ARG A 206 -9.46 22.04 -13.36
CA ARG A 206 -10.92 21.92 -13.36
C ARG A 206 -11.39 20.99 -12.25
N ALA A 207 -12.58 21.27 -11.74
CA ALA A 207 -13.33 20.40 -10.84
C ALA A 207 -13.45 18.97 -11.40
N GLY A 208 -13.28 17.96 -10.54
CA GLY A 208 -13.47 16.55 -10.91
C GLY A 208 -12.36 15.93 -11.77
N MET A 209 -11.31 16.67 -12.12
CA MET A 209 -10.12 16.07 -12.75
C MET A 209 -9.24 15.40 -11.69
N LEU A 210 -9.24 14.07 -11.70
CA LEU A 210 -8.53 13.24 -10.74
C LEU A 210 -7.09 13.01 -11.20
N GLY A 211 -6.13 13.09 -10.27
CA GLY A 211 -4.84 12.45 -10.45
C GLY A 211 -5.00 10.92 -10.53
N TYR A 212 -4.04 10.23 -11.15
CA TYR A 212 -3.98 8.76 -11.11
C TYR A 212 -2.72 8.30 -10.37
N ARG A 213 -1.55 8.55 -10.97
CA ARG A 213 -0.23 8.27 -10.39
C ARG A 213 0.77 9.34 -10.84
N ALA A 214 1.89 9.40 -10.16
CA ALA A 214 3.09 10.09 -10.59
C ALA A 214 4.27 9.11 -10.56
N LEU A 215 5.34 9.43 -11.28
CA LEU A 215 6.59 8.67 -11.28
C LEU A 215 7.75 9.66 -11.20
N ILE A 216 8.82 9.29 -10.51
CA ILE A 216 10.09 9.98 -10.61
C ILE A 216 10.81 9.48 -11.86
N ILE A 217 11.21 10.41 -12.71
CA ILE A 217 11.88 10.12 -13.97
C ILE A 217 13.37 10.45 -13.80
N ASP A 218 14.24 9.53 -14.22
CA ASP A 218 15.68 9.74 -14.35
C ASP A 218 16.04 10.01 -15.83
N PRO A 219 16.38 11.25 -16.21
CA PRO A 219 16.75 11.59 -17.58
C PRO A 219 17.96 10.80 -18.11
N GLU A 220 18.87 10.35 -17.25
CA GLU A 220 20.05 9.59 -17.67
C GLU A 220 19.67 8.18 -18.14
N GLN A 221 18.66 7.56 -17.52
CA GLN A 221 18.15 6.25 -17.94
C GLN A 221 17.32 6.33 -19.23
N MET A 222 16.66 7.46 -19.49
CA MET A 222 15.78 7.62 -20.66
C MET A 222 16.49 7.44 -21.99
N PHE A 223 17.79 7.77 -22.06
CA PHE A 223 18.58 7.74 -23.29
C PHE A 223 19.73 6.73 -23.23
N LYS A 224 19.73 5.84 -22.23
CA LYS A 224 20.75 4.80 -22.10
C LYS A 224 20.63 3.81 -23.25
N LYS A 225 21.71 3.62 -23.99
CA LYS A 225 21.82 2.68 -25.12
C LYS A 225 21.96 1.24 -24.65
#